data_AF-A0A1I4B7Y9-F1
#
_entry.id   AF-A0A1I4B7Y9-F1
#
_cell.length_a   1.000
_cell.length_b   1.000
_cell.length_c   1.000
_cell.angle_alpha   90.00
_cell.angle_beta   90.00
_cell.angle_gamma   90.00
#
_symmetry.space_group_name_H-M   'P 1'
#
loop_
_entity.id
_entity.type
_entity.pdbx_description
1 polymer ?
#
loop_
_entity_poly.entity_id
_entity_poly.type
_entity_poly.pdbx_seq_one_letter_code
_entity_poly.pdbx_strand_id
1 'polypeptide(L)'
;MRRRTFIAASGFGALTALGGCLGNSSPPPRKSSVVSEFEMADGSLTVDLADDTWVVSRYEANQQSLASVNPVGVASAKGKGGGGGGRGATGRGSGGYASAPRTRYGHAWYHGGDYADDWYEDHADDVSRYGVGVAALGVAYLGSTSQMEDDAPDAGPVPWDETFQNPNDTVQYDVAEQSTGDGWYRVGAHIVGDSVDHDFRWECFDLEIDRGFGGDSYSIDEQWKVSPRI
;
A
#
# COMPACT_ATOMS: atom_id res chain seq x y z
N MET A 1 -5.51 66.80 -27.80
CA MET A 1 -4.23 66.25 -28.30
C MET A 1 -4.40 64.76 -28.51
N ARG A 2 -4.37 64.29 -29.76
CA ARG A 2 -4.33 62.86 -30.12
C ARG A 2 -2.93 62.56 -30.62
N ARG A 3 -2.24 61.59 -30.00
CA ARG A 3 -1.07 60.96 -30.59
C ARG A 3 -1.15 59.46 -30.30
N ARG A 4 -1.44 58.73 -31.38
CA ARG A 4 -1.21 57.29 -31.48
C ARG A 4 0.27 57.12 -31.74
N THR A 5 0.92 56.21 -31.01
CA THR A 5 2.25 55.72 -31.38
C THR A 5 2.21 54.20 -31.31
N PHE A 6 2.30 53.61 -32.50
CA PHE A 6 2.60 52.20 -32.72
C PHE A 6 4.10 52.01 -32.47
N ILE A 7 4.47 51.04 -31.65
CA ILE A 7 5.81 50.43 -31.71
C ILE A 7 5.60 48.94 -31.93
N ALA A 8 6.02 48.50 -33.11
CA ALA A 8 6.31 47.12 -33.40
C ALA A 8 7.64 46.75 -32.72
N ALA A 9 7.61 45.75 -31.85
CA ALA A 9 8.80 45.08 -31.36
C ALA A 9 8.62 43.59 -31.63
N SER A 10 9.21 43.17 -32.75
CA SER A 10 9.51 41.79 -33.08
C SER A 10 10.45 41.21 -32.02
N GLY A 11 9.92 40.33 -31.18
CA GLY A 11 10.68 39.46 -30.30
C GLY A 11 10.26 38.04 -30.55
N PHE A 12 11.19 37.22 -31.05
CA PHE A 12 11.06 35.76 -31.15
C PHE A 12 10.79 35.18 -29.75
N GLY A 13 9.52 35.02 -29.41
CA GLY A 13 9.09 34.16 -28.31
C GLY A 13 8.98 32.76 -28.86
N ALA A 14 10.03 31.96 -28.72
CA ALA A 14 9.89 30.51 -28.70
C ALA A 14 8.99 30.20 -27.49
N LEU A 15 7.67 30.20 -27.72
CA LEU A 15 6.74 29.44 -26.90
C LEU A 15 7.07 27.98 -27.18
N THR A 16 8.10 27.47 -26.49
CA THR A 16 8.13 26.06 -26.15
C THR A 16 6.87 25.84 -25.33
N ALA A 17 5.82 25.46 -26.04
CA ALA A 17 4.71 24.76 -25.44
C ALA A 17 5.34 23.61 -24.67
N LEU A 18 5.43 23.75 -23.35
CA LEU A 18 5.50 22.63 -22.42
C LEU A 18 4.14 21.92 -22.52
N GLY A 19 3.88 21.35 -23.70
CA GLY A 19 2.82 20.40 -23.94
C GLY A 19 3.31 19.08 -23.42
N GLY A 20 2.59 18.52 -22.44
CA GLY A 20 2.79 17.13 -22.02
C GLY A 20 2.96 16.87 -20.53
N CYS A 21 2.32 17.63 -19.63
CA CYS A 21 2.08 17.15 -18.26
C CYS A 21 0.57 16.97 -18.05
N LEU A 22 -0.03 16.05 -18.80
CA LEU A 22 -1.44 15.63 -18.64
C LEU A 22 -1.58 14.10 -18.71
N GLY A 23 -0.57 13.37 -18.23
CA GLY A 23 -0.68 11.95 -17.88
C GLY A 23 -0.54 11.85 -16.36
N ASN A 24 -1.50 11.21 -15.68
CA ASN A 24 -1.49 11.03 -14.24
C ASN A 24 -0.33 10.07 -13.83
N SER A 25 0.85 10.63 -13.59
CA SER A 25 2.15 9.95 -13.41
C SER A 25 2.46 9.56 -11.95
N SER A 26 1.43 9.31 -11.13
CA SER A 26 1.66 8.91 -9.74
C SER A 26 2.11 7.45 -9.70
N PRO A 27 3.25 7.12 -9.07
CA PRO A 27 3.71 5.74 -8.98
C PRO A 27 2.64 4.85 -8.33
N PRO A 28 2.34 3.67 -8.88
CA PRO A 28 1.35 2.79 -8.32
C PRO A 28 1.81 2.24 -6.97
N PRO A 29 0.92 1.60 -6.22
CA PRO A 29 1.31 0.75 -5.12
C PRO A 29 2.41 -0.25 -5.55
N ARG A 30 3.24 -0.62 -4.59
CA ARG A 30 4.35 -1.54 -4.81
C ARG A 30 3.86 -2.97 -5.03
N LYS A 31 4.38 -3.63 -6.07
CA LYS A 31 4.18 -5.07 -6.28
C LYS A 31 5.07 -5.83 -5.29
N SER A 32 4.48 -6.80 -4.59
CA SER A 32 5.21 -7.66 -3.66
C SER A 32 4.48 -8.99 -3.45
N SER A 33 5.25 -9.98 -2.98
CA SER A 33 4.81 -11.26 -2.46
C SER A 33 5.45 -11.44 -1.10
N VAL A 34 4.67 -11.46 -0.04
CA VAL A 34 5.19 -11.55 1.33
C VAL A 34 4.29 -12.43 2.20
N VAL A 35 2.98 -12.30 2.02
CA VAL A 35 1.94 -13.12 2.65
C VAL A 35 1.20 -13.87 1.55
N SER A 36 1.04 -15.18 1.73
CA SER A 36 0.26 -16.05 0.85
C SER A 36 -1.21 -16.03 1.25
N GLU A 37 -1.51 -16.25 2.53
CA GLU A 37 -2.87 -16.49 3.00
C GLU A 37 -3.12 -15.92 4.40
N PHE A 38 -4.39 -15.57 4.64
CA PHE A 38 -4.94 -15.24 5.94
C PHE A 38 -6.11 -16.18 6.23
N GLU A 39 -6.11 -16.78 7.42
CA GLU A 39 -7.17 -17.69 7.85
C GLU A 39 -7.59 -17.40 9.28
N MET A 40 -8.87 -17.56 9.58
CA MET A 40 -9.37 -17.58 10.96
C MET A 40 -9.55 -19.02 11.41
N ALA A 41 -8.89 -19.39 12.51
CA ALA A 41 -9.02 -20.70 13.14
C ALA A 41 -9.10 -20.54 14.66
N ASP A 42 -10.16 -21.10 15.27
CA ASP A 42 -10.35 -21.13 16.73
C ASP A 42 -10.17 -19.76 17.43
N GLY A 43 -10.65 -18.68 16.81
CA GLY A 43 -10.53 -17.32 17.35
C GLY A 43 -9.15 -16.68 17.14
N SER A 44 -8.24 -17.33 16.44
CA SER A 44 -6.96 -16.78 16.04
C SER A 44 -6.93 -16.42 14.56
N LEU A 45 -6.23 -15.33 14.24
CA LEU A 45 -5.78 -15.01 12.90
C LEU A 45 -4.45 -15.73 12.62
N THR A 46 -4.46 -16.59 11.63
CA THR A 46 -3.29 -17.24 11.07
C THR A 46 -2.82 -16.44 9.85
N VAL A 47 -1.52 -16.14 9.81
CA VAL A 47 -0.86 -15.45 8.70
C VAL A 47 0.24 -16.35 8.15
N ASP A 48 0.06 -16.81 6.92
CA ASP A 48 1.06 -17.61 6.21
C ASP A 48 1.92 -16.73 5.32
N LEU A 49 3.24 -16.82 5.52
CA LEU A 49 4.20 -16.17 4.64
C LEU A 49 4.28 -16.89 3.30
N ALA A 50 4.61 -16.15 2.25
CA ALA A 50 4.80 -16.73 0.93
C ALA A 50 6.13 -17.50 0.83
N ASP A 51 6.14 -18.68 0.21
CA ASP A 51 7.37 -19.48 -0.02
C ASP A 51 8.44 -18.75 -0.86
N ASP A 52 7.99 -17.88 -1.78
CA ASP A 52 8.83 -17.04 -2.64
C ASP A 52 8.50 -15.57 -2.35
N THR A 53 9.25 -15.00 -1.42
CA THR A 53 9.12 -13.62 -0.95
C THR A 53 9.91 -12.66 -1.84
N TRP A 54 9.23 -11.61 -2.33
CA TRP A 54 9.86 -10.60 -3.16
C TRP A 54 9.13 -9.27 -3.13
N VAL A 55 9.85 -8.22 -3.52
CA VAL A 55 9.31 -6.87 -3.70
C VAL A 55 9.87 -6.24 -4.97
N VAL A 56 9.08 -5.41 -5.66
CA VAL A 56 9.58 -4.57 -6.76
C VAL A 56 9.98 -3.22 -6.18
N SER A 57 11.17 -2.74 -6.53
CA SER A 57 11.72 -1.47 -6.01
C SER A 57 12.57 -0.78 -7.06
N ARG A 58 12.72 0.55 -6.94
CA ARG A 58 13.67 1.37 -7.71
C ARG A 58 15.08 1.42 -7.10
N TYR A 59 15.33 0.65 -6.05
CA TYR A 59 16.63 0.61 -5.40
C TYR A 59 17.72 0.20 -6.40
N GLU A 60 18.86 0.91 -6.44
CA GLU A 60 20.03 0.53 -7.23
C GLU A 60 21.25 0.35 -6.33
N ALA A 61 21.83 -0.86 -6.30
CA ALA A 61 22.92 -1.21 -5.39
C ALA A 61 24.26 -0.49 -5.67
N ASN A 62 24.43 0.09 -6.87
CA ASN A 62 25.72 0.64 -7.34
C ASN A 62 25.84 2.17 -7.28
N GLN A 63 24.81 2.87 -6.78
CA GLN A 63 24.98 4.28 -6.43
C GLN A 63 25.64 4.37 -5.05
N GLN A 64 26.96 4.49 -5.04
CA GLN A 64 27.73 4.77 -3.83
C GLN A 64 27.06 5.89 -3.05
N SER A 65 26.64 5.56 -1.84
CA SER A 65 26.09 6.44 -0.81
C SER A 65 26.91 7.75 -0.72
N LEU A 66 26.45 8.76 -1.45
CA LEU A 66 26.73 10.16 -1.19
C LEU A 66 25.38 10.81 -0.95
N ALA A 67 25.04 10.91 0.34
CA ALA A 67 23.85 11.53 0.93
C ALA A 67 22.56 10.70 0.84
N SER A 68 22.17 10.07 1.96
CA SER A 68 21.05 10.48 2.85
C SER A 68 19.74 11.07 2.29
N VAL A 69 19.53 11.18 0.99
CA VAL A 69 18.39 11.87 0.38
C VAL A 69 18.16 11.34 -1.03
N ASN A 70 17.61 10.15 -1.13
CA ASN A 70 16.60 9.83 -2.14
C ASN A 70 15.67 8.79 -1.52
N PRO A 71 14.71 9.24 -0.70
CA PRO A 71 13.71 8.34 -0.15
C PRO A 71 12.99 7.69 -1.32
N VAL A 72 12.97 6.35 -1.35
CA VAL A 72 11.89 5.57 -1.96
C VAL A 72 10.61 6.34 -1.69
N GLY A 73 9.90 6.74 -2.75
CA GLY A 73 8.88 7.78 -2.71
C GLY A 73 7.93 7.64 -1.53
N VAL A 74 8.27 8.28 -0.40
CA VAL A 74 7.38 8.43 0.73
C VAL A 74 6.43 9.55 0.33
N ALA A 75 5.45 9.22 -0.50
CA ALA A 75 4.17 9.90 -0.40
C ALA A 75 3.52 9.40 0.90
N SER A 76 4.05 9.83 2.05
CA SER A 76 3.20 9.99 3.22
C SER A 76 2.30 11.15 2.87
N ALA A 77 1.15 10.85 2.29
CA ALA A 77 0.09 11.81 2.14
C ALA A 77 -0.36 12.16 3.57
N LYS A 78 0.32 13.13 4.18
CA LYS A 78 -0.07 13.67 5.48
C LYS A 78 -1.49 14.20 5.34
N GLY A 79 -2.43 13.50 5.98
CA GLY A 79 -3.85 13.74 5.86
C GLY A 79 -4.29 15.19 6.09
N LYS A 80 -5.23 15.64 5.25
CA LYS A 80 -6.49 16.32 5.61
C LYS A 80 -7.16 16.84 4.34
N GLY A 81 -8.32 16.28 4.01
CA GLY A 81 -9.20 16.75 2.95
C GLY A 81 -9.94 15.57 2.35
N GLY A 82 -11.09 15.15 2.90
CA GLY A 82 -12.27 16.00 2.89
C GLY A 82 -12.78 16.12 1.45
N GLY A 83 -13.18 15.00 0.85
CA GLY A 83 -13.81 14.95 -0.46
C GLY A 83 -14.99 13.99 -0.39
N GLY A 84 -16.15 14.51 -0.02
CA GLY A 84 -17.38 13.75 0.14
C GLY A 84 -17.69 12.88 -1.08
N GLY A 85 -17.73 11.58 -0.87
CA GLY A 85 -18.16 10.60 -1.84
C GLY A 85 -18.49 9.33 -1.08
N GLY A 86 -19.72 9.23 -0.58
CA GLY A 86 -20.14 8.07 0.21
C GLY A 86 -19.98 6.77 -0.57
N ARG A 87 -19.50 5.71 0.09
CA ARG A 87 -19.67 4.28 -0.24
C ARG A 87 -18.94 3.36 0.77
N GLY A 88 -19.71 2.89 1.75
CA GLY A 88 -19.73 1.51 2.29
C GLY A 88 -18.45 0.86 2.84
N ALA A 89 -18.48 0.66 4.15
CA ALA A 89 -17.73 -0.21 5.05
C ALA A 89 -16.21 -0.14 5.03
N THR A 90 -15.53 -0.25 3.88
CA THR A 90 -14.21 0.39 3.64
C THR A 90 -13.89 0.67 2.18
N GLY A 91 -14.83 0.57 1.23
CA GLY A 91 -14.63 0.59 -0.22
C GLY A 91 -13.63 1.65 -0.73
N ARG A 92 -12.36 1.26 -0.84
CA ARG A 92 -11.23 2.17 -1.05
C ARG A 92 -11.08 2.60 -2.53
N GLY A 93 -12.16 3.17 -3.08
CA GLY A 93 -12.32 3.62 -4.45
C GLY A 93 -13.78 3.59 -4.94
N SER A 94 -14.03 3.93 -6.21
CA SER A 94 -15.38 3.87 -6.81
C SER A 94 -15.88 2.43 -7.07
N GLY A 95 -14.97 1.44 -7.05
CA GLY A 95 -15.26 0.01 -7.10
C GLY A 95 -14.89 -0.65 -5.77
N GLY A 96 -15.83 -1.37 -5.16
CA GLY A 96 -15.62 -2.03 -3.87
C GLY A 96 -14.72 -3.27 -3.96
N TYR A 97 -14.44 -3.87 -2.80
CA TYR A 97 -13.61 -5.07 -2.61
C TYR A 97 -13.84 -6.17 -3.65
N ALA A 98 -15.11 -6.50 -3.90
CA ALA A 98 -15.50 -7.56 -4.84
C ALA A 98 -14.95 -7.33 -6.27
N SER A 99 -14.93 -6.07 -6.72
CA SER A 99 -14.52 -5.65 -8.07
C SER A 99 -13.06 -5.19 -8.17
N ALA A 100 -12.34 -5.16 -7.05
CA ALA A 100 -10.97 -4.68 -7.03
C ALA A 100 -10.04 -5.65 -7.80
N PRO A 101 -9.04 -5.11 -8.51
CA PRO A 101 -7.92 -5.90 -9.02
C PRO A 101 -7.28 -6.68 -7.87
N ARG A 102 -6.91 -7.94 -8.12
CA ARG A 102 -6.34 -8.81 -7.09
C ARG A 102 -4.90 -9.15 -7.41
N THR A 103 -4.09 -9.28 -6.37
CA THR A 103 -2.74 -9.83 -6.51
C THR A 103 -2.78 -11.32 -6.84
N ARG A 104 -1.61 -11.92 -7.11
CA ARG A 104 -1.48 -13.36 -7.38
C ARG A 104 -2.07 -14.26 -6.29
N TYR A 105 -2.18 -13.76 -5.06
CA TYR A 105 -2.72 -14.47 -3.90
C TYR A 105 -4.17 -14.08 -3.57
N GLY A 106 -4.88 -13.41 -4.47
CA GLY A 106 -6.29 -13.08 -4.26
C GLY A 106 -6.56 -11.82 -3.42
N HIS A 107 -5.54 -11.22 -2.80
CA HIS A 107 -5.68 -9.96 -2.05
C HIS A 107 -6.16 -8.82 -2.95
N ALA A 108 -7.24 -8.13 -2.58
CA ALA A 108 -7.70 -6.94 -3.27
C ALA A 108 -6.66 -5.83 -3.15
N TRP A 109 -6.22 -5.27 -4.26
CA TRP A 109 -5.08 -4.35 -4.26
C TRP A 109 -5.56 -2.90 -4.15
N TYR A 110 -5.33 -2.26 -3.00
CA TYR A 110 -5.72 -0.88 -2.80
C TYR A 110 -4.95 0.05 -3.73
N HIS A 111 -5.67 0.87 -4.50
CA HIS A 111 -5.13 1.64 -5.62
C HIS A 111 -4.38 0.76 -6.64
N GLY A 112 -4.62 -0.54 -6.70
CA GLY A 112 -4.21 -1.38 -7.83
C GLY A 112 -5.15 -1.19 -9.01
N GLY A 113 -4.71 -1.57 -10.21
CA GLY A 113 -5.52 -1.59 -11.43
C GLY A 113 -4.70 -1.43 -12.69
N ASP A 114 -5.37 -1.37 -13.84
CA ASP A 114 -4.74 -1.37 -15.16
C ASP A 114 -3.67 -0.27 -15.29
N TYR A 115 -3.93 0.91 -14.70
CA TYR A 115 -2.96 2.01 -14.69
C TYR A 115 -1.63 1.65 -14.00
N ALA A 116 -1.66 0.74 -13.01
CA ALA A 116 -0.47 0.27 -12.33
C ALA A 116 0.34 -0.62 -13.27
N ASP A 117 -0.32 -1.51 -14.00
CA ASP A 117 0.35 -2.38 -14.97
C ASP A 117 0.98 -1.57 -16.10
N ASP A 118 0.23 -0.63 -16.70
CA ASP A 118 0.75 0.32 -17.69
C ASP A 118 1.97 1.08 -17.14
N TRP A 119 1.89 1.56 -15.89
CA TRP A 119 3.01 2.26 -15.26
C TRP A 119 4.24 1.37 -15.10
N TYR A 120 4.07 0.12 -14.65
CA TYR A 120 5.18 -0.82 -14.50
C TYR A 120 5.79 -1.21 -15.84
N GLU A 121 4.99 -1.29 -16.91
CA GLU A 121 5.49 -1.54 -18.27
C GLU A 121 6.31 -0.35 -18.79
N ASP A 122 5.81 0.87 -18.61
CA ASP A 122 6.50 2.11 -19.00
C ASP A 122 7.79 2.36 -18.20
N HIS A 123 7.90 1.80 -16.99
CA HIS A 123 9.02 1.99 -16.06
C HIS A 123 9.80 0.69 -15.82
N ALA A 124 9.72 -0.28 -16.73
CA ALA A 124 10.35 -1.59 -16.56
C ALA A 124 11.88 -1.50 -16.36
N ASP A 125 12.53 -0.48 -16.94
CA ASP A 125 13.96 -0.23 -16.79
C ASP A 125 14.32 0.48 -15.47
N ASP A 126 13.35 1.08 -14.78
CA ASP A 126 13.55 1.85 -13.54
C ASP A 126 13.28 1.02 -12.27
N VAL A 127 12.78 -0.20 -12.42
CA VAL A 127 12.36 -1.05 -11.31
C VAL A 127 12.96 -2.44 -11.42
N SER A 128 13.25 -3.04 -10.28
CA SER A 128 13.78 -4.40 -10.20
C SER A 128 13.08 -5.19 -9.11
N ARG A 129 12.93 -6.49 -9.33
CA ARG A 129 12.43 -7.43 -8.32
C ARG A 129 13.58 -7.89 -7.44
N TYR A 130 13.41 -7.77 -6.13
CA TYR A 130 14.35 -8.22 -5.11
C TYR A 130 13.74 -9.34 -4.29
N GLY A 131 14.51 -10.40 -4.04
CA GLY A 131 14.22 -11.37 -2.99
C GLY A 131 14.37 -10.71 -1.63
N VAL A 132 13.44 -10.97 -0.72
CA VAL A 132 13.38 -10.34 0.61
C VAL A 132 13.05 -11.33 1.71
N GLY A 133 13.62 -11.12 2.88
CA GLY A 133 13.25 -11.80 4.12
C GLY A 133 12.26 -10.95 4.91
N VAL A 134 11.43 -11.62 5.73
CA VAL A 134 10.53 -10.95 6.68
C VAL A 134 11.24 -10.85 8.02
N ALA A 135 11.76 -9.66 8.34
CA ALA A 135 12.45 -9.41 9.61
C ALA A 135 11.49 -9.33 10.80
N ALA A 136 10.26 -8.85 10.56
CA ALA A 136 9.21 -8.82 11.56
C ALA A 136 7.82 -8.86 10.92
N LEU A 137 6.85 -9.38 11.66
CA LEU A 137 5.43 -9.28 11.33
C LEU A 137 4.72 -8.54 12.46
N GLY A 138 3.92 -7.53 12.12
CA GLY A 138 3.15 -6.73 13.07
C GLY A 138 1.66 -6.93 12.85
N VAL A 139 0.88 -6.97 13.94
CA VAL A 139 -0.58 -7.00 13.90
C VAL A 139 -1.12 -5.87 14.78
N ALA A 140 -2.13 -5.16 14.29
CA ALA A 140 -2.80 -4.09 15.01
C ALA A 140 -4.31 -4.07 14.73
N TYR A 141 -5.13 -3.81 15.74
CA TYR A 141 -6.53 -3.48 15.58
C TYR A 141 -6.70 -2.01 15.19
N LEU A 142 -7.40 -1.76 14.09
CA LEU A 142 -7.62 -0.42 13.54
C LEU A 142 -8.93 0.21 14.03
N GLY A 143 -9.89 -0.60 14.49
CA GLY A 143 -11.20 -0.14 14.95
C GLY A 143 -12.36 -0.86 14.26
N SER A 144 -13.57 -0.45 14.62
CA SER A 144 -14.78 -0.98 13.99
C SER A 144 -14.92 -0.51 12.53
N THR A 145 -15.78 -1.18 11.75
CA THR A 145 -16.12 -0.78 10.38
C THR A 145 -16.51 0.70 10.31
N SER A 146 -17.33 1.21 11.24
CA SER A 146 -17.73 2.62 11.26
C SER A 146 -16.54 3.58 11.49
N GLN A 147 -15.55 3.18 12.29
CA GLN A 147 -14.35 4.01 12.51
C GLN A 147 -13.47 4.04 11.25
N MET A 148 -13.38 2.91 10.56
CA MET A 148 -12.62 2.80 9.32
C MET A 148 -13.27 3.54 8.14
N GLU A 149 -14.61 3.64 8.09
CA GLU A 149 -15.31 4.48 7.11
C GLU A 149 -14.91 5.96 7.23
N ASP A 150 -14.68 6.43 8.47
CA ASP A 150 -14.42 7.84 8.76
C ASP A 150 -12.92 8.20 8.77
N ASP A 151 -12.04 7.31 9.25
CA ASP A 151 -10.63 7.60 9.53
C ASP A 151 -9.69 6.41 9.23
N ALA A 152 -9.87 5.76 8.08
CA ALA A 152 -8.95 4.71 7.64
C ALA A 152 -7.50 5.23 7.51
N PRO A 153 -6.50 4.53 8.08
CA PRO A 153 -5.10 4.92 7.95
C PRO A 153 -4.56 4.70 6.53
N ASP A 154 -3.65 5.59 6.11
CA ASP A 154 -2.89 5.46 4.86
C ASP A 154 -2.07 4.16 4.79
N ALA A 155 -1.52 3.86 3.61
CA ALA A 155 -0.64 2.71 3.40
C ALA A 155 0.62 2.76 4.28
N GLY A 156 1.07 1.59 4.74
CA GLY A 156 2.28 1.43 5.54
C GLY A 156 2.02 1.14 7.03
N PRO A 157 3.07 1.22 7.85
CA PRO A 157 3.02 0.74 9.22
C PRO A 157 2.15 1.62 10.12
N VAL A 158 1.53 0.99 11.10
CA VAL A 158 0.80 1.63 12.20
C VAL A 158 1.49 1.27 13.52
N PRO A 159 1.12 1.89 14.66
CA PRO A 159 1.49 1.34 15.95
C PRO A 159 0.98 -0.10 16.06
N TRP A 160 1.91 -1.04 16.25
CA TRP A 160 1.60 -2.46 16.34
C TRP A 160 1.15 -2.83 17.74
N ASP A 161 0.07 -3.60 17.86
CA ASP A 161 -0.36 -4.18 19.13
C ASP A 161 0.55 -5.35 19.50
N GLU A 162 0.90 -6.17 18.50
CA GLU A 162 1.84 -7.27 18.64
C GLU A 162 2.85 -7.28 17.49
N THR A 163 4.06 -7.75 17.77
CA THR A 163 5.11 -7.91 16.76
C THR A 163 5.88 -9.20 16.98
N PHE A 164 5.98 -9.99 15.91
CA PHE A 164 6.69 -11.25 15.84
C PHE A 164 8.01 -11.04 15.10
N GLN A 165 9.14 -11.39 15.73
CA GLN A 165 10.47 -11.17 15.16
C GLN A 165 10.93 -12.42 14.41
N ASN A 166 11.48 -12.23 13.21
CA ASN A 166 11.98 -13.29 12.33
C ASN A 166 11.01 -14.49 12.22
N PRO A 167 9.75 -14.26 11.79
CA PRO A 167 8.80 -15.34 11.56
C PRO A 167 9.31 -16.25 10.44
N ASN A 168 9.22 -17.57 10.63
CA ASN A 168 9.80 -18.53 9.69
C ASN A 168 8.81 -19.06 8.66
N ASP A 169 7.51 -19.10 8.95
CA ASP A 169 6.47 -19.59 8.03
C ASP A 169 5.10 -19.01 8.39
N THR A 170 4.53 -19.48 9.49
CA THR A 170 3.19 -19.13 9.95
C THR A 170 3.26 -18.35 11.25
N VAL A 171 2.44 -17.30 11.35
CA VAL A 171 2.23 -16.56 12.59
C VAL A 171 0.78 -16.69 13.02
N GLN A 172 0.56 -16.89 14.32
CA GLN A 172 -0.76 -16.93 14.92
C GLN A 172 -0.94 -15.74 15.87
N TYR A 173 -2.05 -15.03 15.74
CA TYR A 173 -2.43 -13.90 16.59
C TYR A 173 -3.81 -14.16 17.17
N ASP A 174 -3.97 -14.04 18.49
CA ASP A 174 -5.26 -14.27 19.16
C ASP A 174 -6.17 -13.04 19.00
N VAL A 175 -7.24 -13.19 18.21
CA VAL A 175 -8.24 -12.15 17.98
C VAL A 175 -9.28 -12.14 19.09
N ALA A 176 -9.53 -13.27 19.75
CA ALA A 176 -10.54 -13.39 20.79
C ALA A 176 -10.16 -12.66 22.09
N GLU A 177 -8.87 -12.44 22.34
CA GLU A 177 -8.42 -11.59 23.45
C GLU A 177 -8.79 -10.10 23.25
N GLN A 178 -9.10 -9.67 22.03
CA GLN A 178 -9.61 -8.33 21.77
C GLN A 178 -11.07 -8.21 22.19
N SER A 179 -11.39 -7.12 22.91
CA SER A 179 -12.70 -6.94 23.57
C SER A 179 -13.92 -7.14 22.66
N THR A 180 -13.81 -6.82 21.37
CA THR A 180 -14.83 -7.14 20.36
C THR A 180 -14.40 -8.27 19.42
N GLY A 181 -13.11 -8.46 19.16
CA GLY A 181 -12.57 -9.40 18.15
C GLY A 181 -13.06 -9.17 16.71
N ASP A 182 -13.97 -8.21 16.55
CA ASP A 182 -14.73 -7.86 15.37
C ASP A 182 -14.30 -6.45 14.97
N GLY A 183 -14.06 -6.27 13.67
CA GLY A 183 -13.61 -5.03 13.06
C GLY A 183 -12.37 -5.22 12.21
N TRP A 184 -11.62 -4.13 12.04
CA TRP A 184 -10.52 -4.06 11.09
C TRP A 184 -9.17 -4.27 11.76
N TYR A 185 -8.32 -5.05 11.10
CA TYR A 185 -6.98 -5.35 11.54
C TYR A 185 -5.98 -5.01 10.44
N ARG A 186 -4.82 -4.44 10.81
CA ARG A 186 -3.66 -4.31 9.93
C ARG A 186 -2.64 -5.38 10.25
N VAL A 187 -2.25 -6.13 9.24
CA VAL A 187 -1.07 -7.00 9.27
C VAL A 187 0.03 -6.36 8.44
N GLY A 188 1.22 -6.18 9.01
CA GLY A 188 2.40 -5.67 8.34
C GLY A 188 3.53 -6.69 8.31
N ALA A 189 4.22 -6.83 7.18
CA ALA A 189 5.49 -7.54 7.07
C ALA A 189 6.63 -6.54 6.83
N HIS A 190 7.58 -6.46 7.76
CA HIS A 190 8.80 -5.67 7.59
C HIS A 190 9.79 -6.47 6.75
N ILE A 191 10.03 -5.99 5.52
CA ILE A 191 10.85 -6.70 4.55
C ILE A 191 12.24 -6.09 4.38
N VAL A 192 13.24 -6.95 4.36
CA VAL A 192 14.66 -6.62 4.18
C VAL A 192 15.24 -7.46 3.04
N GLY A 193 16.22 -6.94 2.32
CA GLY A 193 16.81 -7.67 1.19
C GLY A 193 17.56 -8.93 1.61
N ASP A 194 17.36 -10.04 0.89
CA ASP A 194 18.08 -11.30 1.15
C ASP A 194 19.54 -11.24 0.68
N SER A 195 19.75 -10.60 -0.47
CA SER A 195 21.03 -10.51 -1.17
C SER A 195 21.54 -9.08 -1.29
N VAL A 196 20.84 -8.12 -0.68
CA VAL A 196 21.17 -6.69 -0.70
C VAL A 196 20.98 -6.10 0.69
N ASP A 197 21.89 -5.21 1.11
CA ASP A 197 21.76 -4.48 2.37
C ASP A 197 20.80 -3.30 2.20
N HIS A 198 19.50 -3.61 2.20
CA HIS A 198 18.45 -2.61 2.03
C HIS A 198 17.19 -2.96 2.84
N ASP A 199 16.69 -1.96 3.57
CA ASP A 199 15.40 -2.00 4.26
C ASP A 199 14.28 -1.58 3.29
N PHE A 200 13.51 -2.55 2.80
CA PHE A 200 12.36 -2.31 1.92
C PHE A 200 11.11 -1.89 2.67
N ARG A 201 11.18 -1.65 3.99
CA ARG A 201 10.10 -1.13 4.84
C ARG A 201 8.94 -2.12 4.96
N TRP A 202 7.76 -1.64 5.34
CA TRP A 202 6.60 -2.48 5.62
C TRP A 202 5.70 -2.65 4.41
N GLU A 203 5.31 -3.89 4.14
CA GLU A 203 4.17 -4.25 3.29
C GLU A 203 2.98 -4.52 4.19
N CYS A 204 1.83 -3.89 3.95
CA CYS A 204 0.69 -3.95 4.86
C CYS A 204 -0.57 -4.49 4.17
N PHE A 205 -1.42 -5.11 4.98
CA PHE A 205 -2.70 -5.68 4.59
C PHE A 205 -3.74 -5.29 5.63
N ASP A 206 -4.92 -4.89 5.18
CA ASP A 206 -6.06 -4.59 6.05
C ASP A 206 -7.12 -5.67 5.87
N LEU A 207 -7.55 -6.25 6.98
CA LEU A 207 -8.49 -7.36 7.06
C LEU A 207 -9.74 -6.92 7.81
N GLU A 208 -10.92 -7.17 7.25
CA GLU A 208 -12.17 -7.10 8.01
C GLU A 208 -12.42 -8.47 8.63
N ILE A 209 -12.40 -8.55 9.95
CA ILE A 209 -12.69 -9.76 10.70
C ILE A 209 -14.06 -9.58 11.35
N ASP A 210 -14.99 -10.45 10.97
CA ASP A 210 -16.37 -10.43 11.46
C ASP A 210 -16.59 -11.58 12.43
N ARG A 211 -17.26 -11.29 13.55
CA ARG A 211 -17.69 -12.33 14.49
C ARG A 211 -19.01 -12.93 14.05
N GLY A 212 -18.98 -14.21 13.70
CA GLY A 212 -20.15 -14.98 13.27
C GLY A 212 -21.22 -15.17 14.35
N PHE A 213 -22.42 -15.54 13.90
CA PHE A 213 -23.59 -15.77 14.75
C PHE A 213 -23.34 -16.90 15.76
N GLY A 214 -23.34 -16.57 17.05
CA GLY A 214 -23.07 -17.51 18.14
C GLY A 214 -21.83 -17.20 18.97
N GLY A 215 -21.00 -16.24 18.54
CA GLY A 215 -19.91 -15.68 19.35
C GLY A 215 -18.57 -16.41 19.27
N ASP A 216 -18.57 -17.66 18.82
CA ASP A 216 -17.40 -18.55 18.85
C ASP A 216 -16.73 -18.77 17.47
N SER A 217 -17.21 -18.09 16.43
CA SER A 217 -16.68 -18.23 15.05
C SER A 217 -16.31 -16.87 14.49
N TYR A 218 -15.19 -16.79 13.79
CA TYR A 218 -14.73 -15.59 13.09
C TYR A 218 -14.54 -15.88 11.61
N SER A 219 -14.80 -14.89 10.76
CA SER A 219 -14.51 -14.94 9.32
C SER A 219 -13.73 -13.70 8.89
N ILE A 220 -12.97 -13.83 7.81
CA ILE A 220 -12.38 -12.68 7.12
C ILE A 220 -13.28 -12.34 5.94
N ASP A 221 -13.88 -11.16 5.98
CA ASP A 221 -14.86 -10.71 5.00
C ASP A 221 -14.18 -9.90 3.87
N GLU A 222 -13.17 -9.10 4.21
CA GLU A 222 -12.37 -8.35 3.24
C GLU A 222 -10.86 -8.48 3.50
N GLN A 223 -10.07 -8.49 2.41
CA GLN A 223 -8.60 -8.63 2.43
C GLN A 223 -7.95 -7.65 1.46
N TRP A 224 -7.54 -6.49 1.96
CA TRP A 224 -6.92 -5.44 1.16
C TRP A 224 -5.41 -5.46 1.31
N LYS A 225 -4.68 -5.55 0.20
CA LYS A 225 -3.25 -5.22 0.16
C LYS A 225 -3.09 -3.70 0.09
N VAL A 226 -2.40 -3.14 1.09
CA VAL A 226 -2.23 -1.70 1.32
C VAL A 226 -0.75 -1.34 1.28
N SER A 227 -0.13 -1.56 0.12
CA SER A 227 1.30 -1.34 -0.08
C SER A 227 1.64 0.15 -0.21
N PRO A 228 2.82 0.59 0.30
CA PRO A 228 3.41 1.86 -0.08
C PRO A 228 3.53 1.99 -1.62
N ARG A 229 3.59 3.21 -2.14
CA ARG A 229 3.90 3.45 -3.55
C ARG A 229 5.37 3.18 -3.86
N ILE A 230 5.67 2.84 -5.12
CA ILE A 230 7.02 2.52 -5.61
C ILE A 230 7.88 3.75 -5.95
#